data_AF-A0A5C8PXE5-F1
#
_entry.id   AF-A0A5C8PXE5-F1
#
_cell.length_a   1.000
_cell.length_b   1.000
_cell.length_c   1.000
_cell.angle_alpha   90.00
_cell.angle_beta   90.00
_cell.angle_gamma   90.00
#
_symmetry.space_group_name_H-M   'P 1'
#
loop_
_entity.id
_entity.type
_entity.pdbx_description
1 polymer ?
#
loop_
_entity_poly.entity_id
_entity_poly.type
_entity_poly.pdbx_seq_one_letter_code
_entity_poly.pdbx_strand_id
1 'polypeptide(L)'
;GEISAAVAAGVLSLEDAVRLACARGGLMQKLAGGGVMASVAAPAEVVRERVEGVSGVWVAAVNAPESVVLAGESDAVRGVVE
;
A
#
# COMPACT_ATOMS: atom_id res chain seq x y z
N GLY A 1 8.31 -1.02 -6.51
CA GLY A 1 9.11 -1.11 -7.75
C GLY A 1 9.64 0.23 -8.22
N GLU A 2 8.98 1.34 -7.91
CA GLU A 2 9.31 2.67 -8.48
C GLU A 2 10.76 3.12 -8.28
N ILE A 3 11.36 2.87 -7.11
CA ILE A 3 12.78 3.21 -6.87
C ILE A 3 13.68 2.51 -7.91
N SER A 4 13.49 1.22 -8.15
CA SER A 4 14.24 0.47 -9.15
C SER A 4 13.94 0.93 -10.58
N ALA A 5 12.68 1.26 -10.88
CA ALA A 5 12.29 1.79 -12.18
C ALA A 5 12.96 3.15 -12.47
N ALA A 6 13.07 4.01 -11.46
CA ALA A 6 13.75 5.30 -11.58
C ALA A 6 15.26 5.15 -11.85
N VAL A 7 15.91 4.12 -11.30
CA VAL A 7 17.30 3.78 -11.65
C VAL A 7 17.40 3.32 -13.11
N ALA A 8 16.52 2.41 -13.53
CA ALA A 8 16.51 1.90 -14.90
C ALA A 8 16.25 3.02 -15.94
N ALA A 9 15.43 4.00 -15.59
CA ALA A 9 15.13 5.17 -16.42
C ALA A 9 16.23 6.25 -16.37
N GLY A 10 17.28 6.08 -15.57
CA GLY A 10 18.36 7.07 -15.39
C GLY A 10 17.95 8.31 -14.60
N VAL A 11 16.80 8.29 -13.92
CA VAL A 11 16.32 9.39 -13.05
C VAL A 11 17.08 9.42 -11.73
N LEU A 12 17.45 8.25 -11.21
CA LEU A 12 18.23 8.11 -9.98
C LEU A 12 19.54 7.39 -10.26
N SER A 13 20.60 7.81 -9.58
CA SER A 13 21.82 7.01 -9.45
C SER A 13 21.54 5.75 -8.62
N LEU A 14 22.30 4.67 -8.85
CA LEU A 14 22.19 3.45 -8.03
C LEU A 14 22.47 3.74 -6.55
N GLU A 15 23.45 4.59 -6.27
CA GLU A 15 23.86 4.95 -4.91
C GLU A 15 22.73 5.66 -4.15
N ASP A 16 22.06 6.63 -4.78
CA ASP A 16 20.95 7.36 -4.16
C ASP A 16 19.70 6.49 -4.00
N ALA A 17 19.44 5.60 -4.96
CA ALA A 17 18.35 4.64 -4.88
C ALA A 17 18.53 3.67 -3.69
N VAL A 18 19.75 3.18 -3.46
CA VAL A 18 20.06 2.32 -2.30
C VAL A 18 19.88 3.08 -1.00
N ARG A 19 20.40 4.32 -0.90
CA ARG A 19 20.20 5.18 0.28
C ARG A 19 18.72 5.38 0.59
N LEU A 20 17.92 5.71 -0.42
CA LEU A 20 16.48 5.91 -0.29
C LEU A 20 15.77 4.63 0.15
N ALA A 21 16.08 3.49 -0.48
CA ALA A 21 15.48 2.20 -0.13
C ALA A 21 15.80 1.80 1.32
N CYS A 22 17.05 1.96 1.76
CA CYS A 22 17.47 1.66 3.13
C CYS A 22 16.79 2.59 4.16
N ALA A 23 16.77 3.89 3.91
CA ALA A 23 16.11 4.86 4.79
C ALA A 23 14.61 4.56 4.92
N ARG A 24 13.92 4.33 3.78
CA ARG A 24 12.50 3.97 3.76
C ARG A 24 12.25 2.66 4.52
N GLY A 25 13.04 1.62 4.27
CA GLY A 25 12.90 0.33 4.96
C GLY A 25 13.09 0.46 6.47
N GLY A 26 14.10 1.24 6.90
CA GLY A 26 14.34 1.50 8.32
C GLY A 26 13.19 2.25 9.00
N LEU A 27 12.55 3.20 8.31
CA LEU A 27 11.36 3.88 8.82
C LEU A 27 10.15 2.94 8.89
N MET A 28 9.91 2.15 7.85
CA MET A 28 8.82 1.17 7.82
C MET A 28 8.96 0.16 8.96
N GLN A 29 10.18 -0.30 9.24
CA GLN A 29 10.42 -1.26 10.32
C GLN A 29 10.12 -0.69 11.71
N LYS A 30 10.36 0.61 11.93
CA LYS A 30 10.00 1.28 13.19
C LYS A 30 8.49 1.43 13.40
N LEU A 31 7.71 1.39 12.32
CA LEU A 31 6.24 1.49 12.33
C LEU A 31 5.56 0.10 12.28
N ALA A 32 6.33 -0.98 12.31
CA ALA A 32 5.79 -2.33 12.20
C ALA A 32 4.82 -2.65 13.36
N GLY A 33 3.74 -3.36 13.06
CA GLY A 33 2.72 -3.79 14.02
C GLY A 33 1.54 -2.84 14.20
N GLY A 34 1.54 -1.65 13.58
CA GLY A 34 0.46 -0.66 13.72
C GLY A 34 -0.76 -0.84 12.81
N GLY A 35 -0.77 -1.82 11.91
CA GLY A 35 -1.86 -2.02 10.95
C GLY A 35 -1.73 -3.31 10.15
N VAL A 36 -2.72 -3.57 9.29
CA VAL A 36 -2.80 -4.75 8.43
C VAL A 36 -3.04 -4.35 6.98
N MET A 37 -2.82 -5.31 6.07
CA MET A 37 -3.19 -5.19 4.67
C MET A 37 -4.01 -6.42 4.25
N ALA A 38 -5.00 -6.22 3.39
CA ALA A 38 -5.84 -7.29 2.86
C ALA A 38 -5.94 -7.19 1.33
N SER A 39 -5.79 -8.33 0.65
CA SER A 39 -6.07 -8.44 -0.79
C SER A 39 -7.54 -8.81 -0.98
N VAL A 40 -8.26 -7.99 -1.72
CA VAL A 40 -9.70 -8.12 -1.98
C VAL A 40 -9.92 -8.42 -3.46
N ALA A 41 -10.59 -9.53 -3.73
CA ALA A 41 -11.01 -9.92 -5.08
C ALA A 41 -12.38 -9.29 -5.39
N ALA A 42 -12.37 -8.00 -5.77
CA ALA A 42 -13.57 -7.24 -6.08
C ALA A 42 -13.24 -6.02 -6.97
N PRO A 43 -14.24 -5.48 -7.71
CA PRO A 43 -14.08 -4.25 -8.46
C PRO A 43 -13.61 -3.07 -7.60
N ALA A 44 -12.69 -2.27 -8.13
CA ALA A 44 -12.14 -1.11 -7.42
C ALA A 44 -13.21 -0.11 -6.97
N GLU A 45 -14.25 0.08 -7.76
CA GLU A 45 -15.36 0.99 -7.49
C GLU A 45 -16.17 0.51 -6.28
N VAL A 46 -16.50 -0.79 -6.23
CA VAL A 46 -17.21 -1.42 -5.09
C VAL A 46 -16.39 -1.30 -3.81
N VAL A 47 -15.08 -1.53 -3.88
CA VAL A 47 -14.21 -1.40 -2.71
C VAL A 47 -14.11 0.05 -2.24
N ARG A 48 -14.05 1.02 -3.16
CA ARG A 48 -14.04 2.45 -2.79
C ARG A 48 -15.33 2.87 -2.09
N GLU A 49 -16.48 2.43 -2.58
CA GLU A 49 -17.78 2.71 -1.94
C GLU A 49 -17.84 2.15 -0.52
N ARG A 50 -17.32 0.94 -0.29
CA ARG A 50 -17.29 0.32 1.06
C ARG A 50 -16.34 1.01 2.04
N VAL A 51 -15.26 1.61 1.52
CA VAL A 51 -14.26 2.33 2.33
C VAL A 51 -14.69 3.76 2.61
N GLU A 52 -15.56 4.34 1.78
CA GLU A 52 -16.00 5.73 1.92
C GLU A 52 -16.67 5.97 3.29
N GLY A 53 -16.17 6.98 4.01
CA GLY A 53 -16.67 7.31 5.35
C GLY A 53 -16.20 6.38 6.48
N VAL A 54 -15.45 5.31 6.20
CA VAL A 54 -14.88 4.42 7.22
C VAL A 54 -13.51 4.94 7.65
N SER A 55 -13.37 5.34 8.91
CA SER A 55 -12.08 5.77 9.46
C SER A 55 -11.13 4.59 9.65
N GLY A 56 -9.84 4.82 9.42
CA GLY A 56 -8.79 3.85 9.73
C GLY A 56 -8.56 2.79 8.64
N VAL A 57 -9.18 2.89 7.47
CA VAL A 57 -8.95 2.00 6.32
C VAL A 57 -8.96 2.80 5.02
N TRP A 58 -8.12 2.42 4.06
CA TRP A 58 -8.06 3.03 2.73
C TRP A 58 -7.64 2.02 1.66
N VAL A 59 -7.90 2.36 0.40
CA VAL A 59 -7.37 1.64 -0.76
C VAL A 59 -5.88 1.94 -0.90
N ALA A 60 -5.04 0.93 -0.69
CA ALA A 60 -3.59 1.04 -0.79
C ALA A 60 -3.09 0.83 -2.23
N ALA A 61 -3.74 -0.04 -2.99
CA ALA A 61 -3.42 -0.29 -4.39
C ALA A 61 -4.62 -0.85 -5.16
N VAL A 62 -4.69 -0.54 -6.45
CA VAL A 62 -5.55 -1.23 -7.42
C VAL A 62 -4.61 -1.94 -8.39
N ASN A 63 -4.43 -3.24 -8.19
CA ASN A 63 -3.50 -4.06 -8.97
C ASN A 63 -4.12 -4.52 -10.30
N ALA A 64 -5.43 -4.72 -10.32
CA ALA A 64 -6.22 -5.09 -11.48
C ALA A 64 -7.68 -4.63 -11.28
N PRO A 65 -8.53 -4.66 -12.33
CA PRO A 65 -9.94 -4.27 -12.21
C PRO A 65 -10.68 -4.97 -11.06
N GLU A 66 -10.37 -6.25 -10.80
CA GLU A 66 -10.95 -7.03 -9.70
C GLU A 66 -9.94 -7.39 -8.59
N SER A 67 -8.82 -6.67 -8.49
CA SER A 67 -7.79 -6.94 -7.47
C SER A 67 -7.36 -5.64 -6.80
N VAL A 68 -7.81 -5.47 -5.55
CA VAL A 68 -7.59 -4.27 -4.75
C VAL A 68 -6.92 -4.65 -3.45
N VAL A 69 -6.02 -3.81 -2.95
CA VAL A 69 -5.41 -3.96 -1.64
C VAL A 69 -5.93 -2.87 -0.72
N LEU A 70 -6.44 -3.28 0.43
CA LEU A 70 -6.75 -2.39 1.55
C LEU A 70 -5.58 -2.34 2.53
N ALA A 71 -5.38 -1.20 3.16
CA ALA A 71 -4.49 -1.05 4.31
C ALA A 71 -5.18 -0.22 5.39
N GLY A 72 -4.85 -0.50 6.64
CA GLY A 72 -5.46 0.22 7.76
C GLY A 72 -5.32 -0.48 9.10
N GLU A 73 -6.09 -0.01 10.06
CA GLU A 73 -6.29 -0.64 11.36
C GLU A 73 -6.97 -2.01 11.18
N SER A 74 -6.60 -2.97 12.03
CA SER A 74 -7.07 -4.35 11.90
C SER A 74 -8.60 -4.46 11.86
N ASP A 75 -9.29 -3.75 12.75
CA ASP A 75 -10.74 -3.85 12.88
C ASP A 75 -11.46 -3.12 11.74
N ALA A 76 -10.93 -1.97 11.30
CA ALA A 76 -11.48 -1.23 10.18
C ALA A 76 -11.34 -2.02 8.86
N VAL A 77 -10.18 -2.64 8.62
CA VAL A 77 -9.97 -3.50 7.44
C VAL A 77 -10.89 -4.71 7.50
N ARG A 78 -11.01 -5.37 8.67
CA ARG A 78 -11.91 -6.52 8.86
C ARG A 78 -13.36 -6.15 8.55
N GLY A 79 -13.86 -5.03 9.07
CA GLY A 79 -15.24 -4.58 8.87
C GLY A 79 -15.60 -4.24 7.42
N VAL A 80 -14.62 -3.98 6.55
CA VAL A 80 -14.84 -3.75 5.11
C VAL A 80 -14.85 -5.05 4.30
N VAL A 81 -14.09 -6.06 4.73
CA VAL A 81 -13.90 -7.32 3.99
C VAL A 81 -14.89 -8.43 4.39
N GLU A 82 -15.45 -8.37 5.61
CA GLU A 82 -16.55 -9.22 6.07
C GLU A 82 -17.91 -8.73 5.54
#